data_AF-A0A7S3XB64-F1
#
_entry.id   AF-A0A7S3XB64-F1
#
_cell.length_a   1.000
_cell.length_b   1.000
_cell.length_c   1.000
_cell.angle_alpha   90.00
_cell.angle_beta   90.00
_cell.angle_gamma   90.00
#
_symmetry.space_group_name_H-M   'P 1'
#
loop_
_entity.id
_entity.type
_entity.pdbx_description
1 polymer ?
#
loop_
_entity_poly.entity_id
_entity_poly.type
_entity_poly.pdbx_seq_one_letter_code
_entity_poly.pdbx_strand_id
1 'polypeptide(L)'
;TRPQKMVTHGWSNLFRDLVAAVVADAIEDFEFGSVATLLEHNLDGLVCLLRAAGKLDTTYWICAFAVNQHRSICSSIMPHEVDTVTLQSYPTCSCGVEKVGNHCPPFRDDGKSIPCEMNKFSDMMA
;
A
#
# COMPACT_ATOMS: atom_id res chain seq x y z
N THR A 1 3.55 4.16 22.24
CA THR A 1 2.19 3.60 22.03
C THR A 1 2.31 2.33 21.22
N ARG A 2 1.53 1.28 21.52
CA ARG A 2 1.47 0.08 20.68
C ARG A 2 0.31 0.24 19.69
N PRO A 3 0.44 -0.20 18.43
CA PRO A 3 -0.65 -0.10 17.47
C PRO A 3 -1.85 -0.92 17.93
N GLN A 4 -3.04 -0.33 17.83
CA GLN A 4 -4.30 -0.97 18.21
C GLN A 4 -4.95 -1.68 17.02
N LYS A 5 -4.66 -1.21 15.80
CA LYS A 5 -5.21 -1.72 14.54
C LYS A 5 -4.14 -1.73 13.46
N MET A 6 -4.28 -2.63 12.49
CA MET A 6 -3.45 -2.73 11.29
C MET A 6 -4.31 -2.44 10.07
N VAL A 7 -3.86 -1.52 9.22
CA VAL A 7 -4.52 -1.20 7.95
C VAL A 7 -3.52 -1.38 6.81
N THR A 8 -3.92 -2.14 5.79
CA THR A 8 -3.15 -2.34 4.56
C THR A 8 -3.93 -1.80 3.38
N HIS A 9 -3.21 -1.29 2.37
CA HIS A 9 -3.82 -0.90 1.11
C HIS A 9 -4.09 -2.14 0.24
N GLY A 10 -5.12 -2.07 -0.60
CA GLY A 10 -5.35 -3.02 -1.68
C GLY A 10 -4.68 -2.56 -2.98
N TRP A 11 -4.70 -3.42 -4.00
CA TRP A 11 -4.28 -3.03 -5.34
C TRP A 11 -5.14 -1.87 -5.86
N SER A 12 -4.49 -0.90 -6.51
CA SER A 12 -5.12 0.30 -7.11
C SER A 12 -5.68 1.35 -6.14
N ASN A 13 -5.54 1.17 -4.82
CA ASN A 13 -5.96 2.20 -3.85
C ASN A 13 -4.98 3.38 -3.86
N LEU A 14 -5.52 4.60 -3.74
CA LEU A 14 -4.73 5.81 -3.54
C LEU A 14 -4.33 5.94 -2.06
N PHE A 15 -3.30 6.74 -1.78
CA PHE A 15 -2.96 7.09 -0.38
C PHE A 15 -4.13 7.77 0.34
N ARG A 16 -4.92 8.57 -0.38
CA ARG A 16 -6.19 9.13 0.13
C ARG A 16 -7.12 8.05 0.65
N ASP A 17 -7.30 6.97 -0.09
CA ASP A 17 -8.23 5.89 0.25
C ASP A 17 -7.76 5.15 1.52
N LEU A 18 -6.45 5.01 1.69
CA LEU A 18 -5.85 4.47 2.92
C LEU A 18 -6.15 5.36 4.13
N VAL A 19 -5.93 6.68 4.03
CA VAL A 19 -6.24 7.62 5.11
C VAL A 19 -7.75 7.63 5.40
N ALA A 20 -8.57 7.61 4.36
CA ALA A 20 -10.02 7.55 4.49
C ALA A 20 -10.48 6.28 5.23
N ALA A 21 -9.90 5.12 4.92
CA ALA A 21 -10.22 3.86 5.60
C ALA A 21 -9.82 3.88 7.08
N VAL A 22 -8.65 4.46 7.42
CA VAL A 22 -8.23 4.64 8.81
C VAL A 22 -9.22 5.52 9.58
N VAL A 23 -9.61 6.65 8.99
CA VAL A 23 -10.52 7.59 9.65
C VAL A 23 -11.95 7.03 9.73
N ALA A 24 -12.44 6.34 8.69
CA ALA A 24 -13.73 5.65 8.70
C ALA A 24 -13.80 4.61 9.83
N ASP A 25 -12.77 3.79 9.96
CA ASP A 25 -12.67 2.82 11.06
C ASP A 25 -12.59 3.51 12.44
N ALA A 26 -11.94 4.67 12.55
CA ALA A 26 -11.87 5.42 13.80
C ALA A 26 -13.25 5.95 14.23
N ILE A 27 -14.05 6.45 13.28
CA ILE A 27 -15.41 6.96 13.53
C ILE A 27 -16.50 5.88 13.43
N GLU A 28 -16.11 4.61 13.25
CA GLU A 28 -17.00 3.46 13.14
C GLU A 28 -17.98 3.55 11.95
N ASP A 29 -17.54 4.16 10.84
CA ASP A 29 -18.25 4.15 9.56
C ASP A 29 -17.94 2.86 8.78
N PHE A 30 -18.96 2.34 8.09
CA PHE A 30 -18.88 1.10 7.32
C PHE A 30 -18.21 1.30 5.95
N GLU A 31 -18.19 2.53 5.44
CA GLU A 31 -17.61 2.86 4.14
C GLU A 31 -16.66 4.05 4.22
N PHE A 32 -15.54 4.00 3.48
CA PHE A 32 -14.55 5.08 3.49
C PHE A 32 -14.83 6.18 2.45
N GLY A 33 -15.82 6.01 1.56
CA GLY A 33 -16.10 6.94 0.46
C GLY A 33 -16.58 8.31 0.94
N SER A 34 -17.45 8.34 1.96
CA SER A 34 -17.91 9.55 2.65
C SER A 34 -16.72 10.32 3.24
N VAL A 35 -15.83 9.59 3.93
CA VAL A 35 -14.62 10.11 4.56
C VAL A 35 -13.61 10.60 3.53
N ALA A 36 -13.43 9.89 2.41
CA ALA A 36 -12.58 10.32 1.31
C ALA A 36 -13.05 11.67 0.73
N THR A 37 -14.37 11.84 0.57
CA THR A 37 -14.97 13.10 0.13
C THR A 37 -14.71 14.23 1.14
N LEU A 38 -14.85 13.95 2.44
CA LEU A 38 -14.57 14.92 3.50
C LEU A 38 -13.08 15.29 3.58
N LEU A 39 -12.17 14.34 3.36
CA LEU A 39 -10.74 14.62 3.29
C LEU A 39 -10.39 15.61 2.18
N GLU A 40 -11.11 15.59 1.06
CA GLU A 40 -10.88 16.49 -0.07
C GLU A 40 -11.57 17.85 0.07
N HIS A 41 -12.76 17.89 0.68
CA HIS A 41 -13.63 19.06 0.63
C HIS A 41 -13.94 19.70 1.98
N ASN A 42 -13.76 18.99 3.09
CA ASN A 42 -14.12 19.48 4.43
C ASN A 42 -13.32 18.80 5.55
N LEU A 43 -12.01 19.05 5.58
CA LEU A 43 -11.12 18.49 6.60
C LEU A 43 -11.49 18.96 8.01
N ASP A 44 -11.91 20.21 8.19
CA ASP A 44 -12.29 20.76 9.50
C ASP A 44 -13.49 20.03 10.09
N GLY A 45 -14.50 19.72 9.26
CA GLY A 45 -15.64 18.90 9.67
C GLY A 45 -15.21 17.51 10.14
N LEU A 46 -14.27 16.89 9.44
CA LEU A 46 -13.74 15.58 9.79
C LEU A 46 -12.96 15.60 11.12
N VAL A 47 -12.15 16.63 11.35
CA VAL A 47 -11.43 16.83 12.63
C VAL A 47 -12.42 17.05 13.78
N CYS A 48 -13.52 17.78 13.55
CA CYS A 48 -14.58 17.96 14.53
C CYS A 48 -15.25 16.62 14.90
N LEU A 49 -15.56 15.78 13.90
CA LEU A 49 -16.11 14.44 14.12
C LEU A 49 -15.17 13.56 14.95
N LEU A 50 -13.88 13.53 14.60
CA LEU A 50 -12.87 12.76 15.33
C LEU A 50 -12.70 13.22 16.78
N ARG A 51 -12.76 14.54 17.03
CA ARG A 51 -12.75 15.11 18.39
C ARG A 51 -13.99 14.70 19.17
N ALA A 52 -15.17 14.86 18.58
CA ALA A 52 -16.43 14.49 19.21
C ALA A 52 -16.49 13.00 19.55
N ALA A 53 -15.91 12.15 18.71
CA ALA A 53 -15.80 10.71 18.93
C ALA A 53 -14.70 10.32 19.95
N GLY A 54 -13.82 11.25 20.34
CA GLY A 54 -12.70 10.96 21.25
C GLY A 54 -11.64 10.04 20.64
N LYS A 55 -11.44 10.07 19.31
CA LYS A 55 -10.62 9.09 18.59
C LYS A 55 -9.25 9.62 18.14
N LEU A 56 -8.92 10.87 18.48
CA LEU A 56 -7.67 11.53 18.06
C LEU A 56 -6.39 10.81 18.52
N ASP A 57 -6.46 10.03 19.59
CA ASP A 57 -5.31 9.32 20.16
C ASP A 57 -5.20 7.86 19.69
N THR A 58 -6.08 7.43 18.77
CA THR A 58 -6.07 6.06 18.26
C THR A 58 -4.82 5.80 17.44
N THR A 59 -4.05 4.79 17.81
CA THR A 59 -2.77 4.48 17.13
C THR A 59 -2.96 3.35 16.12
N TYR A 60 -2.68 3.65 14.85
CA TYR A 60 -2.73 2.70 13.74
C TYR A 60 -1.33 2.30 13.29
N TRP A 61 -1.14 1.02 12.96
CA TRP A 61 -0.02 0.58 12.15
C TRP A 61 -0.44 0.60 10.68
N ILE A 62 0.34 1.29 9.85
CA ILE A 62 0.04 1.50 8.45
C ILE A 62 1.17 0.91 7.60
N CYS A 63 0.81 0.06 6.63
CA CYS A 63 1.72 -0.27 5.54
C CYS A 63 1.77 0.91 4.57
N ALA A 64 2.63 1.88 4.85
CA ALA A 64 2.65 3.18 4.18
C ALA A 64 3.26 3.17 2.75
N PHE A 65 3.70 2.01 2.25
CA PHE A 65 4.41 1.90 0.98
C PHE A 65 3.75 0.82 0.15
N ALA A 66 3.27 1.21 -1.02
CA ALA A 66 2.82 0.27 -2.03
C ALA A 66 4.03 -0.16 -2.87
N VAL A 67 4.20 -1.47 -3.00
CA VAL A 67 5.12 -2.05 -3.95
C VAL A 67 4.41 -2.16 -5.30
N ASN A 68 4.94 -1.49 -6.31
CA ASN A 68 4.49 -1.74 -7.68
C ASN A 68 5.07 -3.07 -8.20
N GLN A 69 4.38 -4.17 -7.89
CA GLN A 69 4.75 -5.51 -8.35
C GLN A 69 4.75 -5.60 -9.88
N HIS A 70 3.96 -4.77 -10.57
CA HIS A 70 3.94 -4.70 -12.03
C HIS A 70 5.24 -4.18 -12.65
N ARG A 71 5.98 -3.35 -11.90
CA ARG A 71 7.32 -2.89 -12.25
C ARG A 71 8.44 -3.82 -11.82
N SER A 72 8.12 -4.89 -11.10
CA SER A 72 9.13 -5.77 -10.50
C SER A 72 9.03 -7.19 -11.05
N ILE A 73 7.87 -7.85 -10.94
CA ILE A 73 7.75 -9.31 -11.06
C ILE A 73 6.56 -9.80 -11.89
N CYS A 74 5.73 -8.92 -12.46
CA CYS A 74 4.49 -9.40 -13.12
C CYS A 74 4.71 -10.25 -14.39
N SER A 75 5.91 -10.27 -14.97
CA SER A 75 6.25 -11.07 -16.15
C SER A 75 7.04 -12.35 -15.79
N SER A 76 7.13 -12.70 -14.52
CA SER A 76 7.90 -13.85 -14.03
C SER A 76 7.06 -14.70 -13.07
N ILE A 77 7.18 -16.02 -13.22
CA ILE A 77 6.64 -17.02 -12.27
C ILE A 77 7.81 -17.87 -11.77
N MET A 78 7.69 -18.44 -10.58
CA MET A 78 8.72 -19.37 -10.11
C MET A 78 8.74 -20.60 -11.02
N PRO A 79 9.93 -21.15 -11.33
CA PRO A 79 10.03 -22.39 -12.06
C PRO A 79 9.24 -23.49 -11.33
N HIS A 80 8.46 -24.27 -12.09
CA HIS A 80 7.65 -25.39 -11.59
C HIS A 80 6.39 -25.02 -10.79
N GLU A 81 6.05 -23.74 -10.67
CA GLU A 81 4.73 -23.36 -10.15
C GLU A 81 3.65 -23.54 -11.22
N VAL A 82 2.62 -24.29 -10.84
CA VAL A 82 1.41 -24.53 -11.63
C VAL A 82 0.20 -24.35 -10.74
N ASP A 83 -0.91 -23.94 -11.33
CA ASP A 83 -2.20 -23.95 -10.68
C ASP A 83 -2.52 -25.38 -10.20
N THR A 84 -2.78 -25.56 -8.91
CA THR A 84 -2.91 -26.90 -8.31
C THR A 84 -4.18 -27.65 -8.72
N VAL A 85 -5.15 -26.96 -9.32
CA VAL A 85 -6.42 -27.53 -9.77
C VAL A 85 -6.34 -27.95 -11.23
N THR A 86 -5.77 -27.09 -12.08
CA THR A 86 -5.70 -27.27 -13.54
C THR A 86 -4.37 -27.84 -14.00
N LEU A 87 -3.34 -27.82 -13.14
CA LEU A 87 -1.95 -28.16 -13.43
C LEU A 87 -1.33 -27.32 -14.56
N GLN A 88 -1.95 -26.18 -14.89
CA GLN A 88 -1.46 -25.26 -15.91
C GLN A 88 -0.51 -24.24 -15.30
N SER A 89 0.48 -23.80 -16.06
CA SER A 89 1.33 -22.69 -15.67
C SER A 89 0.51 -21.41 -15.50
N TYR A 90 0.83 -20.63 -14.47
CA TYR A 90 0.19 -19.34 -14.27
C TYR A 90 0.47 -18.38 -15.44
N PRO A 91 -0.53 -17.63 -15.91
CA PRO A 91 -0.32 -16.65 -16.98
C PRO A 91 0.64 -15.56 -16.50
N THR A 92 1.60 -15.19 -17.35
CA THR A 92 2.49 -14.05 -17.11
C THR A 92 1.94 -12.79 -17.78
N CYS A 93 2.23 -11.63 -17.19
CA CYS A 93 1.81 -10.37 -17.76
C CYS A 93 2.68 -9.97 -18.97
N SER A 94 2.03 -9.60 -20.08
CA SER A 94 2.66 -9.16 -21.34
C SER A 94 2.74 -7.64 -21.50
N CYS A 95 2.62 -6.87 -20.41
CA CYS A 95 2.56 -5.41 -20.41
C CYS A 95 3.76 -4.68 -21.05
N GLY A 96 4.89 -5.37 -21.28
CA GLY A 96 6.11 -4.77 -21.82
C GLY A 96 6.82 -3.77 -20.88
N VAL A 97 6.25 -3.50 -19.70
CA VAL A 97 6.83 -2.58 -18.71
C VAL A 97 8.18 -3.13 -18.23
N GLU A 98 9.22 -2.32 -18.33
CA GLU A 98 10.58 -2.66 -17.90
C GLU A 98 10.59 -3.05 -16.40
N LYS A 99 11.19 -4.22 -16.13
CA LYS A 99 11.34 -4.76 -14.78
C LYS A 99 12.62 -4.25 -14.16
N VAL A 100 12.48 -3.61 -13.00
CA VAL A 100 13.61 -3.02 -12.27
C VAL A 100 13.85 -3.78 -10.99
N GLY A 101 14.97 -4.47 -10.96
CA GLY A 101 15.48 -5.18 -9.79
C GLY A 101 16.56 -4.41 -9.04
N ASN A 102 17.08 -4.99 -7.96
CA ASN A 102 18.09 -4.36 -7.11
C ASN A 102 19.42 -4.03 -7.82
N HIS A 103 19.67 -4.64 -8.99
CA HIS A 103 20.88 -4.43 -9.79
C HIS A 103 20.70 -3.41 -10.93
N CYS A 104 19.56 -2.72 -11.00
CA CYS A 104 19.29 -1.73 -12.03
C CYS A 104 19.74 -0.34 -11.57
N PRO A 105 20.62 0.36 -12.31
CA PRO A 105 21.02 1.73 -11.95
C PRO A 105 19.86 2.73 -12.11
N PRO A 106 19.95 3.92 -11.48
CA PRO A 106 21.03 4.40 -10.62
C PRO A 106 21.01 3.75 -9.23
N PHE A 107 22.18 3.73 -8.58
CA PHE A 107 22.37 3.19 -7.23
C PHE A 107 22.50 4.32 -6.20
N ARG A 108 22.07 4.03 -4.98
CA ARG A 108 22.36 4.81 -3.77
C ARG A 108 23.78 4.55 -3.27
N ASP A 109 24.20 5.30 -2.26
CA ASP A 109 25.49 5.10 -1.59
C ASP A 109 25.64 3.73 -0.92
N ASP A 110 24.52 3.07 -0.55
CA ASP A 110 24.50 1.71 0.00
C ASP A 110 24.47 0.61 -1.08
N GLY A 111 24.62 0.98 -2.36
CA GLY A 111 24.64 0.07 -3.50
C GLY A 111 23.27 -0.45 -3.94
N LYS A 112 22.17 -0.02 -3.30
CA LYS A 112 20.81 -0.42 -3.67
C LYS A 112 20.30 0.39 -4.86
N SER A 113 19.61 -0.28 -5.79
CA SER A 113 18.91 0.38 -6.90
C SER A 113 17.86 1.37 -6.38
N ILE A 114 17.97 2.64 -6.80
CA ILE A 114 16.98 3.69 -6.53
C ILE A 114 15.61 3.33 -7.12
N PRO A 115 15.49 2.89 -8.39
CA PRO A 115 14.18 2.62 -8.98
C PRO A 115 13.57 1.26 -8.58
N CYS A 116 14.28 0.42 -7.81
CA CYS A 116 13.75 -0.88 -7.37
C CYS A 116 12.73 -0.72 -6.25
N GLU A 117 11.49 -1.14 -6.52
CA GLU A 117 10.37 -1.04 -5.59
C GLU A 117 10.61 -1.81 -4.27
N MET A 118 11.42 -2.89 -4.27
CA MET A 118 11.68 -3.67 -3.05
C MET A 118 12.63 -2.95 -2.08
N ASN A 119 13.44 -2.02 -2.56
CA ASN A 119 14.39 -1.31 -1.70
C ASN A 119 13.69 -0.33 -0.75
N LYS A 120 12.44 0.05 -1.06
CA LYS A 120 11.59 0.89 -0.20
C LYS A 120 11.37 0.30 1.18
N PHE A 121 11.38 -1.04 1.33
CA PHE A 121 11.17 -1.68 2.63
C PHE A 121 12.28 -1.35 3.63
N SER A 122 13.54 -1.35 3.20
CA SER A 122 14.67 -1.06 4.10
C SER A 122 14.62 0.38 4.61
N ASP A 123 14.27 1.33 3.74
CA ASP A 123 14.16 2.75 4.11
C ASP A 123 13.00 3.00 5.09
N MET A 124 12.03 2.10 5.13
CA MET A 124 10.86 2.21 5.98
C MET A 124 11.05 1.68 7.39
N MET A 125 11.78 0.57 7.48
CA MET A 125 11.93 -0.18 8.72
C MET A 125 13.07 0.38 9.59
N ALA A 126 13.84 1.33 9.07
CA ALA A 126 14.94 2.02 9.75
C ALA A 126 14.45 3.27 10.51
#